data_AF-A0A1A0VYB2-F1
#
_entry.id   AF-A0A1A0VYB2-F1
#
_cell.length_a   1.000
_cell.length_b   1.000
_cell.length_c   1.000
_cell.angle_alpha   90.00
_cell.angle_beta   90.00
_cell.angle_gamma   90.00
#
_symmetry.space_group_name_H-M   'P 1'
#
loop_
_entity.id
_entity.type
_entity.pdbx_description
1 polymer ?
#
loop_
_entity_poly.entity_id
_entity_poly.type
_entity_poly.pdbx_seq_one_letter_code
_entity_poly.pdbx_strand_id
1 'polypeptide(L)'
;MPLTVSQVLGSRPESLTAAAADVKAAGAEIDVQMASERSQMDALASKWSGTASDGAQVNATEMIGDQQIYRAKLQKLSDKMRESGDTLTGIRKELADLVNSGEAQYFNIADNGSVTAGWRLLWWAALSPRNALEVKIRQLKLQTKIQTALDKFDAADKSTAAALRKIDRG
;
A
#
# COMPACT_ATOMS: atom_id res chain seq x y z
N MET A 1 -18.78 -4.91 4.62
CA MET A 1 -18.63 -5.12 6.08
C MET A 1 -17.52 -4.21 6.56
N PRO A 2 -17.61 -3.62 7.77
CA PRO A 2 -16.51 -2.85 8.33
C PRO A 2 -15.31 -3.75 8.65
N LEU A 3 -14.11 -3.21 8.54
CA LEU A 3 -12.85 -3.91 8.79
C LEU A 3 -12.65 -4.13 10.30
N THR A 4 -12.10 -5.28 10.70
CA THR A 4 -11.85 -5.60 12.12
C THR A 4 -10.41 -5.35 12.56
N VAL A 5 -10.20 -5.21 13.87
CA VAL A 5 -8.88 -5.13 14.49
C VAL A 5 -8.03 -6.35 14.12
N SER A 6 -8.58 -7.56 14.29
CA SER A 6 -7.91 -8.80 13.91
C SER A 6 -7.52 -8.86 12.43
N GLN A 7 -8.38 -8.41 11.53
CA GLN A 7 -8.10 -8.36 10.08
C GLN A 7 -6.94 -7.40 9.76
N VAL A 8 -6.92 -6.19 10.34
CA VAL A 8 -5.84 -5.23 10.10
C VAL A 8 -4.52 -5.73 10.69
N LEU A 9 -4.51 -6.23 11.91
CA LEU A 9 -3.28 -6.70 12.55
C LEU A 9 -2.71 -7.95 11.87
N GLY A 10 -3.58 -8.82 11.35
CA GLY A 10 -3.23 -9.99 10.56
C GLY A 10 -2.87 -9.70 9.10
N SER A 11 -3.09 -8.47 8.63
CA SER A 11 -2.71 -8.07 7.26
C SER A 11 -1.18 -8.01 7.09
N ARG A 12 -0.73 -8.10 5.83
CA ARG A 12 0.69 -8.06 5.45
C ARG A 12 0.94 -6.99 4.38
N PRO A 13 0.77 -5.70 4.69
CA PRO A 13 0.98 -4.62 3.73
C PRO A 13 2.42 -4.57 3.17
N GLU A 14 3.37 -5.17 3.87
CA GLU A 14 4.76 -5.34 3.43
C GLU A 14 4.88 -6.27 2.19
N SER A 15 3.89 -7.13 1.92
CA SER A 15 3.87 -7.90 0.67
C SER A 15 3.67 -7.01 -0.55
N LEU A 16 3.00 -5.88 -0.39
CA LEU A 16 2.78 -4.92 -1.47
C LEU A 16 4.07 -4.17 -1.80
N THR A 17 4.90 -3.85 -0.80
CA THR A 17 6.21 -3.24 -1.03
C THR A 17 7.22 -4.24 -1.62
N ALA A 18 7.15 -5.52 -1.23
CA ALA A 18 7.93 -6.58 -1.86
C ALA A 18 7.55 -6.73 -3.35
N ALA A 19 6.26 -6.84 -3.65
CA ALA A 19 5.79 -6.94 -5.02
C ALA A 19 6.12 -5.67 -5.85
N ALA A 20 6.17 -4.49 -5.23
CA ALA A 20 6.65 -3.27 -5.89
C ALA A 20 8.12 -3.41 -6.33
N ALA A 21 8.97 -4.03 -5.51
CA ALA A 21 10.37 -4.28 -5.85
C ALA A 21 10.49 -5.24 -7.04
N ASP A 22 9.67 -6.29 -7.09
CA ASP A 22 9.64 -7.25 -8.20
C ASP A 22 9.22 -6.56 -9.51
N VAL A 23 8.17 -5.73 -9.47
CA VAL A 23 7.71 -4.95 -10.63
C VAL A 23 8.79 -3.98 -11.11
N LYS A 24 9.51 -3.34 -10.17
CA LYS A 24 10.62 -2.45 -10.50
C LYS A 24 11.77 -3.19 -11.18
N ALA A 25 12.10 -4.39 -10.70
CA ALA A 25 13.12 -5.24 -11.31
C ALA A 25 12.74 -5.61 -12.75
N ALA A 26 11.50 -6.04 -12.99
CA ALA A 26 10.99 -6.32 -14.33
C ALA A 26 11.09 -5.09 -15.26
N GLY A 27 10.76 -3.89 -14.76
CA GLY A 27 10.93 -2.66 -15.52
C GLY A 27 12.39 -2.37 -15.90
N ALA A 28 13.34 -2.68 -15.01
CA ALA A 28 14.77 -2.52 -15.28
C ALA A 28 15.30 -3.54 -16.30
N GLU A 29 14.76 -4.76 -16.32
CA GLU A 29 15.09 -5.76 -17.35
C GLU A 29 14.68 -5.28 -18.75
N ILE A 30 13.53 -4.63 -18.88
CA ILE A 30 13.07 -4.02 -20.14
C ILE A 30 14.01 -2.88 -20.57
N ASP A 31 14.51 -2.07 -19.63
CA ASP A 31 15.50 -1.03 -19.95
C ASP A 31 16.80 -1.61 -20.54
N VAL A 32 17.26 -2.75 -20.02
CA VAL A 32 18.43 -3.47 -20.56
C VAL A 32 18.13 -4.03 -21.96
N GLN A 33 16.95 -4.61 -22.17
CA GLN A 33 16.54 -5.11 -23.48
C GLN A 33 16.44 -4.00 -24.52
N MET A 34 15.79 -2.88 -24.21
CA MET A 34 15.72 -1.70 -25.08
C MET A 34 17.11 -1.16 -25.45
N ALA A 35 18.06 -1.13 -24.51
CA ALA A 35 19.42 -0.69 -24.79
C ALA A 35 20.14 -1.65 -25.77
N SER A 36 19.94 -2.96 -25.59
CA SER A 36 20.46 -3.98 -26.51
C SER A 36 19.85 -3.86 -27.90
N GLU A 37 18.52 -3.71 -28.00
CA GLU A 37 17.80 -3.55 -29.27
C GLU A 37 18.30 -2.33 -30.05
N ARG A 38 18.45 -1.18 -29.39
CA ARG A 38 19.04 0.03 -30.00
C ARG A 38 20.43 -0.22 -30.56
N SER A 39 21.31 -0.82 -29.76
CA SER A 39 22.68 -1.12 -30.20
C SER A 39 22.72 -2.08 -31.41
N GLN A 40 21.81 -3.06 -31.46
CA GLN A 40 21.71 -3.99 -32.58
C GLN A 40 21.16 -3.30 -33.84
N MET A 41 20.20 -2.38 -33.69
CA MET A 41 19.68 -1.59 -34.81
C MET A 41 20.72 -0.64 -35.38
N ASP A 42 21.50 0.04 -34.54
CA ASP A 42 22.59 0.91 -34.99
C ASP A 42 23.65 0.10 -35.77
N ALA A 43 23.98 -1.11 -35.28
CA ALA A 43 24.90 -2.00 -35.96
C ALA A 43 24.36 -2.49 -37.31
N LEU A 44 23.06 -2.80 -37.38
CA LEU A 44 22.40 -3.22 -38.63
C LEU A 44 22.36 -2.07 -39.65
N ALA A 45 21.96 -0.87 -39.22
CA ALA A 45 21.92 0.34 -40.04
C ALA A 45 23.28 0.71 -40.63
N SER A 46 24.38 0.44 -39.90
CA SER A 46 25.73 0.70 -40.39
C SER A 46 26.18 -0.22 -41.54
N LYS A 47 25.53 -1.38 -41.71
CA LYS A 47 25.92 -2.43 -42.67
C LYS A 47 24.89 -2.67 -43.77
N TRP A 48 23.67 -2.18 -43.61
CA TRP A 48 22.56 -2.39 -44.53
C TRP A 48 21.88 -1.05 -44.83
N SER A 49 21.81 -0.67 -46.11
CA SER A 49 21.22 0.58 -46.57
C SER A 49 20.17 0.37 -47.66
N GLY A 50 19.26 1.33 -47.80
CA GLY A 50 18.17 1.34 -48.78
C GLY A 50 16.79 1.26 -48.13
N THR A 51 15.73 1.41 -48.94
CA THR A 51 14.34 1.59 -48.49
C THR A 51 13.83 0.49 -47.53
N ALA A 52 14.31 -0.74 -47.68
CA ALA A 52 13.96 -1.84 -46.78
C ALA A 52 14.60 -1.67 -45.38
N SER A 53 15.84 -1.15 -45.31
CA SER A 53 16.49 -0.79 -44.05
C SER A 53 15.76 0.38 -43.38
N ASP A 54 15.37 1.40 -44.15
CA ASP A 54 14.64 2.55 -43.63
C ASP A 54 13.29 2.12 -43.01
N GLY A 55 12.55 1.26 -43.70
CA GLY A 55 11.31 0.68 -43.17
C GLY A 55 11.52 -0.16 -41.90
N ALA A 56 12.61 -0.93 -41.83
CA ALA A 56 12.96 -1.70 -40.64
C ALA A 56 13.29 -0.80 -39.44
N GLN A 57 14.00 0.31 -39.67
CA GLN A 57 14.33 1.30 -38.62
C GLN A 57 13.09 2.00 -38.07
N VAL A 58 12.13 2.36 -38.93
CA VAL A 58 10.84 2.94 -38.50
C VAL A 58 10.10 1.95 -37.59
N ASN A 59 9.92 0.71 -38.03
CA ASN A 59 9.23 -0.32 -37.24
C ASN A 59 9.94 -0.60 -35.91
N ALA A 60 11.28 -0.67 -35.91
CA ALA A 60 12.04 -0.87 -34.67
C ALA A 60 11.88 0.31 -33.70
N THR A 61 11.85 1.54 -34.21
CA THR A 61 11.62 2.74 -33.39
C THR A 61 10.23 2.72 -32.75
N GLU A 62 9.21 2.31 -33.50
CA GLU A 62 7.84 2.14 -32.97
C GLU A 62 7.79 1.07 -31.87
N MET A 63 8.39 -0.11 -32.10
CA MET A 63 8.45 -1.18 -31.09
C MET A 63 9.16 -0.72 -29.80
N ILE A 64 10.29 -0.04 -29.92
CA ILE A 64 11.01 0.50 -28.76
C ILE A 64 10.16 1.56 -28.05
N GLY A 65 9.39 2.37 -28.78
CA GLY A 65 8.44 3.33 -28.23
C GLY A 65 7.36 2.64 -27.37
N ASP A 66 6.79 1.54 -27.86
CA ASP A 66 5.81 0.74 -27.12
C ASP A 66 6.40 0.13 -25.84
N GLN A 67 7.63 -0.38 -25.92
CA GLN A 67 8.36 -0.89 -24.75
C GLN A 67 8.60 0.20 -23.71
N GLN A 68 8.94 1.43 -24.14
CA GLN A 68 9.10 2.57 -23.24
C GLN A 68 7.80 2.93 -22.51
N ILE A 69 6.67 2.91 -23.22
CA ILE A 69 5.35 3.15 -22.64
C ILE A 69 5.05 2.08 -21.59
N TYR A 70 5.27 0.80 -21.91
CA TYR A 70 5.03 -0.29 -20.98
C TYR A 70 5.93 -0.22 -19.74
N ARG A 71 7.23 0.05 -19.92
CA ARG A 71 8.18 0.28 -18.81
C ARG A 71 7.75 1.45 -17.92
N ALA A 72 7.25 2.53 -18.50
CA ALA A 72 6.74 3.67 -17.73
C ALA A 72 5.48 3.29 -16.92
N LYS A 73 4.63 2.38 -17.41
CA LYS A 73 3.49 1.84 -16.64
C LYS A 73 3.97 0.99 -15.46
N LEU A 74 4.95 0.09 -15.67
CA LEU A 74 5.54 -0.70 -14.59
C LEU A 74 6.17 0.18 -13.51
N GLN A 75 6.86 1.25 -13.89
CA GLN A 75 7.43 2.20 -12.94
C GLN A 75 6.34 2.86 -12.08
N LYS A 76 5.26 3.36 -12.71
CA LYS A 76 4.11 3.94 -11.99
C LYS A 76 3.45 2.93 -11.06
N LEU A 77 3.33 1.68 -11.50
CA LEU A 77 2.75 0.59 -10.72
C LEU A 77 3.59 0.30 -9.48
N SER A 78 4.90 0.09 -9.65
CA SER A 78 5.85 -0.10 -8.55
C SER A 78 5.79 1.06 -7.55
N ASP A 79 5.86 2.31 -8.02
CA ASP A 79 5.87 3.47 -7.13
C ASP A 79 4.59 3.55 -6.30
N LYS A 80 3.43 3.30 -6.92
CA LYS A 80 2.15 3.32 -6.22
C LYS A 80 2.01 2.18 -5.22
N MET A 81 2.43 0.96 -5.59
CA MET A 81 2.41 -0.20 -4.70
C MET A 81 3.28 0.04 -3.46
N ARG A 82 4.48 0.59 -3.64
CA ARG A 82 5.38 0.93 -2.53
C ARG A 82 4.76 1.98 -1.60
N GLU A 83 4.32 3.10 -2.15
CA GLU A 83 3.68 4.19 -1.37
C GLU A 83 2.47 3.69 -0.57
N SER A 84 1.62 2.89 -1.21
CA SER A 84 0.45 2.28 -0.57
C SER A 84 0.84 1.28 0.51
N GLY A 85 1.85 0.44 0.27
CA GLY A 85 2.34 -0.54 1.24
C GLY A 85 2.93 0.13 2.47
N ASP A 86 3.72 1.19 2.30
CA ASP A 86 4.26 1.99 3.41
C ASP A 86 3.14 2.64 4.23
N THR A 87 2.13 3.22 3.55
CA THR A 87 0.97 3.85 4.20
C THR A 87 0.17 2.84 5.03
N LEU A 88 -0.17 1.68 4.45
CA LEU A 88 -0.92 0.62 5.13
C LEU A 88 -0.13 0.04 6.31
N THR A 89 1.19 -0.14 6.15
CA THR A 89 2.10 -0.59 7.22
C THR A 89 2.10 0.40 8.39
N GLY A 90 2.16 1.70 8.09
CA GLY A 90 2.09 2.77 9.10
C GLY A 90 0.78 2.73 9.90
N ILE A 91 -0.36 2.62 9.22
CA ILE A 91 -1.68 2.56 9.88
C ILE A 91 -1.83 1.28 10.71
N ARG A 92 -1.37 0.13 10.17
CA ARG A 92 -1.36 -1.14 10.91
C ARG A 92 -0.53 -1.04 12.18
N LYS A 93 0.65 -0.40 12.12
CA LYS A 93 1.50 -0.14 13.28
C LYS A 93 0.81 0.77 14.29
N GLU A 94 0.19 1.88 13.85
CA GLU A 94 -0.60 2.77 14.72
C GLU A 94 -1.68 1.99 15.47
N LEU A 95 -2.43 1.13 14.78
CA LEU A 95 -3.44 0.29 15.41
C LEU A 95 -2.82 -0.70 16.41
N ALA A 96 -1.70 -1.34 16.04
CA ALA A 96 -0.98 -2.25 16.93
C ALA A 96 -0.52 -1.55 18.22
N ASP A 97 0.03 -0.34 18.09
CA ASP A 97 0.48 0.46 19.23
C ASP A 97 -0.70 0.90 20.12
N LEU A 98 -1.86 1.22 19.52
CA LEU A 98 -3.08 1.56 20.27
C LEU A 98 -3.57 0.38 21.10
N VAL A 99 -3.72 -0.81 20.51
CA VAL A 99 -4.26 -2.00 21.20
C VAL A 99 -3.29 -2.61 22.20
N ASN A 100 -1.98 -2.40 22.03
CA ASN A 100 -0.94 -2.85 22.97
C ASN A 100 -0.49 -1.74 23.94
N SER A 101 -1.15 -0.58 23.92
CA SER A 101 -0.78 0.53 24.80
C SER A 101 -1.00 0.17 26.27
N GLY A 102 -0.21 0.81 27.16
CA GLY A 102 -0.39 0.66 28.61
C GLY A 102 -1.74 1.17 29.12
N GLU A 103 -2.50 1.93 28.33
CA GLU A 103 -3.90 2.25 28.66
C GLU A 103 -4.84 1.11 28.23
N ALA A 104 -4.64 0.55 27.04
CA ALA A 104 -5.46 -0.53 26.49
C ALA A 104 -5.51 -1.78 27.37
N GLN A 105 -4.46 -2.09 28.14
CA GLN A 105 -4.43 -3.24 29.07
C GLN A 105 -5.56 -3.22 30.14
N TYR A 106 -6.15 -2.06 30.38
CA TYR A 106 -7.23 -1.90 31.37
C TYR A 106 -8.64 -1.98 30.74
N PHE A 107 -8.72 -2.04 29.42
CA PHE A 107 -9.95 -2.12 28.66
C PHE A 107 -10.06 -3.46 27.93
N ASN A 108 -11.28 -3.91 27.65
CA ASN A 108 -11.53 -4.98 26.69
C ASN A 108 -11.82 -4.34 25.34
N ILE A 109 -11.06 -4.73 24.33
CA ILE A 109 -11.19 -4.23 22.94
C ILE A 109 -11.78 -5.37 22.11
N ALA A 110 -12.93 -5.14 21.50
CA ALA A 110 -13.55 -6.08 20.58
C ALA A 110 -13.07 -5.84 19.14
N ASP A 111 -13.24 -6.84 18.28
CA ASP A 111 -12.79 -6.82 16.89
C ASP A 111 -13.40 -5.69 16.06
N ASN A 112 -14.61 -5.23 16.38
CA ASN A 112 -15.24 -4.09 15.72
C ASN A 112 -14.70 -2.72 16.20
N GLY A 113 -13.64 -2.72 17.02
CA GLY A 113 -13.03 -1.53 17.60
C GLY A 113 -13.79 -0.95 18.79
N SER A 114 -14.88 -1.58 19.25
CA SER A 114 -15.56 -1.15 20.48
C SER A 114 -14.70 -1.44 21.71
N VAL A 115 -14.72 -0.51 22.67
CA VAL A 115 -13.89 -0.57 23.88
C VAL A 115 -14.81 -0.57 25.08
N THR A 116 -14.59 -1.47 26.03
CA THR A 116 -15.32 -1.53 27.31
C THR A 116 -14.34 -1.57 28.48
N ALA A 117 -14.74 -1.01 29.62
CA ALA A 117 -13.89 -1.03 30.81
C ALA A 117 -13.67 -2.46 31.32
N GLY A 118 -12.41 -2.82 31.59
CA GLY A 118 -12.09 -4.07 32.28
C GLY A 118 -12.47 -4.00 33.76
N TRP A 119 -12.44 -5.17 34.42
CA TRP A 119 -12.91 -5.29 35.81
C TRP A 119 -12.22 -4.33 36.80
N ARG A 120 -10.91 -4.08 36.63
CA ARG A 120 -10.15 -3.14 37.49
C ARG A 120 -10.66 -1.71 37.37
N LEU A 121 -10.93 -1.26 36.14
CA LEU A 121 -11.48 0.07 35.90
C LEU A 121 -12.92 0.18 36.37
N LEU A 122 -13.73 -0.88 36.20
CA LEU A 122 -15.09 -0.91 36.71
C LEU A 122 -15.13 -0.80 38.23
N TRP A 123 -14.25 -1.51 38.93
CA TRP A 123 -14.12 -1.40 40.39
C TRP A 123 -13.73 0.02 40.81
N TRP A 124 -12.73 0.62 40.15
CA TRP A 124 -12.32 2.00 40.44
C TRP A 124 -13.40 3.05 40.10
N ALA A 125 -14.13 2.84 39.01
CA ALA A 125 -15.25 3.68 38.59
C ALA A 125 -16.40 3.66 39.61
N ALA A 126 -16.65 2.53 40.27
CA ALA A 126 -17.70 2.40 41.27
C ALA A 126 -17.44 3.21 42.56
N LEU A 127 -16.20 3.61 42.83
CA LEU A 127 -15.83 4.38 44.02
C LEU A 127 -16.37 5.82 44.02
N SER A 128 -16.59 6.42 42.84
CA SER A 128 -17.20 7.75 42.75
C SER A 128 -17.76 8.06 41.35
N PRO A 129 -18.81 8.90 41.23
CA PRO A 129 -19.33 9.34 39.93
C PRO A 129 -18.28 10.02 39.05
N ARG A 130 -17.33 10.75 39.67
CA ARG A 130 -16.20 11.38 38.96
C ARG A 130 -15.33 10.34 38.27
N ASN A 131 -14.97 9.27 38.97
CA ASN A 131 -14.15 8.19 38.42
C ASN A 131 -14.88 7.48 37.27
N ALA A 132 -16.18 7.23 37.41
CA ALA A 132 -16.99 6.65 36.34
C ALA A 132 -16.99 7.51 35.07
N LEU A 133 -17.12 8.83 35.21
CA LEU A 133 -17.03 9.76 34.09
C LEU A 133 -15.62 9.73 33.46
N GLU A 134 -14.58 9.70 34.28
CA GLU A 134 -13.19 9.65 33.82
C GLU A 134 -12.90 8.37 33.00
N VAL A 135 -13.34 7.20 33.48
CA VAL A 135 -13.24 5.93 32.72
C VAL A 135 -13.97 6.04 31.39
N LYS A 136 -15.19 6.59 31.39
CA LYS A 136 -16.00 6.71 30.16
C LYS A 136 -15.35 7.63 29.13
N ILE A 137 -14.74 8.74 29.55
CA ILE A 137 -14.00 9.63 28.66
C ILE A 137 -12.80 8.90 28.03
N ARG A 138 -12.03 8.16 28.84
CA ARG A 138 -10.88 7.38 28.37
C ARG A 138 -11.30 6.26 27.39
N GLN A 139 -12.36 5.53 27.73
CA GLN A 139 -12.98 4.52 26.87
C GLN A 139 -13.34 5.10 25.50
N LEU A 140 -14.08 6.21 25.47
CA LEU A 140 -14.51 6.85 24.22
C LEU A 140 -13.31 7.32 23.39
N LYS A 141 -12.29 7.92 24.02
CA LYS A 141 -11.07 8.34 23.33
C LYS A 141 -10.34 7.18 22.66
N LEU A 142 -10.15 6.07 23.38
CA LEU A 142 -9.48 4.89 22.84
C LEU A 142 -10.30 4.25 21.71
N GLN A 143 -11.61 4.11 21.91
CA GLN A 143 -12.53 3.61 20.89
C GLN A 143 -12.47 4.44 19.62
N THR A 144 -12.58 5.77 19.73
CA THR A 144 -12.52 6.66 18.56
C THR A 144 -11.19 6.53 17.83
N LYS A 145 -10.05 6.44 18.53
CA LYS A 145 -8.74 6.24 17.91
C LYS A 145 -8.66 4.93 17.14
N ILE A 146 -9.11 3.83 17.74
CA ILE A 146 -9.11 2.50 17.11
C ILE A 146 -10.00 2.51 15.87
N GLN A 147 -11.23 2.99 15.99
CA GLN A 147 -12.17 3.06 14.87
C GLN A 147 -11.63 3.95 13.74
N THR A 148 -11.02 5.09 14.07
CA THR A 148 -10.37 5.96 13.09
C THR A 148 -9.24 5.25 12.35
N ALA A 149 -8.42 4.44 13.05
CA ALA A 149 -7.35 3.68 12.41
C ALA A 149 -7.92 2.60 11.46
N LEU A 150 -9.00 1.93 11.84
CA LEU A 150 -9.71 0.98 10.97
C LEU A 150 -10.26 1.65 9.71
N ASP A 151 -10.93 2.80 9.86
CA ASP A 151 -11.48 3.57 8.75
C ASP A 151 -10.40 4.08 7.80
N LYS A 152 -9.28 4.58 8.36
CA LYS A 152 -8.11 4.99 7.56
C LYS A 152 -7.54 3.83 6.76
N PHE A 153 -7.42 2.64 7.36
CA PHE A 153 -6.90 1.46 6.68
C PHE A 153 -7.82 1.05 5.53
N ASP A 154 -9.13 0.94 5.76
CA ASP A 154 -10.12 0.59 4.74
C ASP A 154 -10.14 1.61 3.58
N ALA A 155 -10.05 2.91 3.91
CA ALA A 155 -9.96 3.95 2.90
C ALA A 155 -8.66 3.86 2.07
N ALA A 156 -7.52 3.63 2.72
CA ALA A 156 -6.23 3.48 2.05
C ALA A 156 -6.18 2.22 1.16
N ASP A 157 -6.74 1.11 1.61
CA ASP A 157 -6.85 -0.14 0.84
C ASP A 157 -7.69 0.06 -0.43
N LYS A 158 -8.88 0.65 -0.29
CA LYS A 158 -9.77 0.97 -1.43
C LYS A 158 -9.13 1.94 -2.41
N SER A 159 -8.45 2.98 -1.91
CA SER A 159 -7.74 3.96 -2.73
C SER A 159 -6.59 3.31 -3.49
N THR A 160 -5.86 2.41 -2.84
CA THR A 160 -4.80 1.60 -3.48
C THR A 160 -5.38 0.76 -4.60
N ALA A 161 -6.43 -0.01 -4.34
CA ALA A 161 -7.08 -0.84 -5.36
C ALA A 161 -7.62 -0.02 -6.54
N ALA A 162 -8.12 1.20 -6.31
CA ALA A 162 -8.56 2.10 -7.37
C ALA A 162 -7.38 2.66 -8.18
N ALA A 163 -6.29 3.05 -7.52
CA ALA A 163 -5.09 3.57 -8.17
C ALA A 163 -4.43 2.52 -9.07
N LEU A 164 -4.29 1.28 -8.59
CA LEU A 164 -3.70 0.19 -9.37
C LEU A 164 -4.55 -0.12 -10.62
N ARG A 165 -5.88 -0.19 -10.49
CA ARG A 165 -6.79 -0.38 -11.66
C ARG A 165 -6.70 0.75 -12.69
N LYS A 166 -6.44 1.97 -12.25
CA LYS A 166 -6.28 3.12 -13.16
C LYS A 166 -4.99 3.02 -13.98
N ILE A 167 -3.92 2.51 -13.37
CA ILE A 167 -2.62 2.30 -14.05
C ILE A 167 -2.73 1.16 -15.07
N ASP A 168 -3.49 0.10 -14.76
CA ASP A 168 -3.72 -1.01 -15.68
C ASP A 168 -4.50 -0.60 -16.94
N ARG A 169 -5.50 0.28 -16.80
CA ARG A 169 -6.37 0.73 -17.90
C ARG A 169 -5.82 1.87 -18.76
N GLY A 170 -4.81 2.61 -18.28
CA GLY A 170 -4.22 3.76 -18.98
C GLY A 170 -2.91 3.36 -19.62
#